data_AF-A0AAU7LMS9-F1
#
_entry.id   AF-A0AAU7LMS9-F1
#
_cell.length_a   1.000
_cell.length_b   1.000
_cell.length_c   1.000
_cell.angle_alpha   90.00
_cell.angle_beta   90.00
_cell.angle_gamma   90.00
#
_symmetry.space_group_name_H-M   'P 1'
#
loop_
_entity.id
_entity.type
_entity.pdbx_description
1 polymer ?
#
loop_
_entity_poly.entity_id
_entity_poly.type
_entity_poly.pdbx_seq_one_letter_code
_entity_poly.pdbx_strand_id
1 'polypeptide(L)'
;MAFNIDIGFTTQAGRKAGNEDFCAAMLPDPGQEGMGSIVAIADGVSSGGMGREAAQTTVTSLVRDYYATPETWDTTVALDRIIGAQNAWLSGINQRRQPVLGLTTLTALVLCGQSYTLAHVGDSRAYLLRGGELLQLTHDHVMNHPDFRHQLLRAVGAEDHVVVDYLQGELLVGDVFVLVTDGVHGVIADGRLKELSDLQAVPSAQLASHNLVNAALAAGSQDNVTAVVVRVLSLLDATLPDVSRMAQTLPISPRLKVGEMLDGLRVTATVADSGINLLYQVRDPASQVLYAFKTLHPDRAHDREERAMLAHEAWLATRMQTGRAADHLVHIHERLPAGRERTAFYLLYDWHAGETLQQQLDRGQKFGVQQALAAATQTAQALGRLHQQCVIHRDIKPANLHQGVDGVLRLLDLGVALSGREPEAMRKLHAGTPSFINPEQWGYSATAADGPEELPDAQSDLFALGVTLYQLLTTRLPYGEVLPYQVGRYYRDPVAPSRISPEVPIWLDHIVLKAVARDKRKRFETAEELLLALERGASRPLTAPQASPLLQRDPTALWKLALGVSLLFNLLLVYWLLFLPK
;
A
#
# COMPACT_ATOMS: atom_id res chain seq x y z
N MET A 1 11.57 -0.66 7.06
CA MET A 1 12.79 -0.07 7.69
C MET A 1 12.70 1.46 7.67
N ALA A 2 13.54 2.20 8.41
CA ALA A 2 13.49 3.67 8.42
C ALA A 2 14.12 4.25 7.14
N PHE A 3 13.43 5.17 6.48
CA PHE A 3 14.01 6.03 5.45
C PHE A 3 15.09 6.90 6.09
N ASN A 4 16.34 6.74 5.63
CA ASN A 4 17.49 7.40 6.23
C ASN A 4 18.30 8.09 5.14
N ILE A 5 18.61 9.35 5.39
CA ILE A 5 19.33 10.22 4.47
C ILE A 5 20.41 11.00 5.23
N ASP A 6 21.55 11.19 4.60
CA ASP A 6 22.63 12.05 5.08
C ASP A 6 22.56 13.37 4.30
N ILE A 7 22.22 14.46 4.99
CA ILE A 7 22.09 15.79 4.41
C ILE A 7 23.20 16.68 4.95
N GLY A 8 23.83 17.44 4.06
CA GLY A 8 24.76 18.49 4.44
C GLY A 8 24.63 19.71 3.55
N PHE A 9 24.76 20.89 4.13
CA PHE A 9 24.68 22.13 3.38
C PHE A 9 25.71 23.15 3.88
N THR A 10 26.22 23.96 2.96
CA THR A 10 27.15 25.06 3.26
C THR A 10 26.71 26.26 2.43
N THR A 11 26.61 27.42 3.08
CA THR A 11 26.25 28.68 2.43
C THR A 11 27.17 29.79 2.93
N GLN A 12 27.72 30.60 2.03
CA GLN A 12 28.58 31.74 2.38
C GLN A 12 28.33 32.94 1.48
N ALA A 13 28.48 34.14 2.04
CA ALA A 13 28.38 35.40 1.29
C ALA A 13 29.46 35.56 0.20
N GLY A 14 30.55 34.79 0.29
CA GLY A 14 31.69 34.92 -0.61
C GLY A 14 32.35 36.29 -0.49
N ARG A 15 32.43 37.02 -1.60
CA ARG A 15 33.01 38.38 -1.67
C ARG A 15 31.97 39.50 -1.47
N LYS A 16 30.67 39.17 -1.44
CA LYS A 16 29.59 40.12 -1.17
C LYS A 16 29.51 40.45 0.33
N ALA A 17 28.96 41.61 0.67
CA ALA A 17 28.80 42.06 2.05
C ALA A 17 27.71 41.29 2.82
N GLY A 18 26.78 40.66 2.10
CA GLY A 18 25.70 39.86 2.65
C GLY A 18 25.51 38.56 1.85
N ASN A 19 24.86 37.59 2.50
CA ASN A 19 24.42 36.36 1.86
C ASN A 19 22.92 36.45 1.58
N GLU A 20 22.56 36.43 0.30
CA GLU A 20 21.20 36.44 -0.22
C GLU A 20 20.71 35.04 -0.59
N ASP A 21 21.62 34.07 -0.70
CA ASP A 21 21.27 32.66 -0.81
C ASP A 21 20.66 32.14 0.50
N PHE A 22 19.73 31.19 0.35
CA PHE A 22 19.17 30.45 1.47
C PHE A 22 18.92 29.00 1.11
N CYS A 23 19.13 28.10 2.06
CA CYS A 23 18.76 26.70 1.93
C CYS A 23 18.22 26.16 3.25
N ALA A 24 17.34 25.17 3.15
CA ALA A 24 16.81 24.46 4.30
C ALA A 24 16.49 23.02 3.94
N ALA A 25 16.55 22.16 4.93
CA ALA A 25 16.07 20.79 4.86
C ALA A 25 15.18 20.52 6.06
N MET A 26 14.10 19.76 5.85
CA MET A 26 13.21 19.33 6.91
C MET A 26 12.94 17.83 6.75
N LEU A 27 13.06 17.13 7.87
CA LEU A 27 12.78 15.71 8.00
C LEU A 27 11.37 15.54 8.59
N PRO A 28 10.65 14.46 8.27
CA PRO A 28 9.32 14.22 8.80
C PRO A 28 9.36 14.03 10.33
N ASP A 29 8.40 14.62 11.03
CA ASP A 29 8.13 14.30 12.43
C ASP A 29 7.52 12.89 12.57
N PRO A 30 7.60 12.24 13.75
CA PRO A 30 6.97 10.95 13.97
C PRO A 30 5.47 10.97 13.60
N GLY A 31 5.05 10.04 12.75
CA GLY A 31 3.69 9.99 12.18
C GLY A 31 3.51 10.66 10.82
N GLN A 32 4.50 11.42 10.33
CA GLN A 32 4.51 12.03 8.99
C GLN A 32 5.48 11.34 8.03
N GLU A 33 5.94 10.12 8.34
CA GLU A 33 7.00 9.45 7.57
C GLU A 33 6.59 9.18 6.11
N GLY A 34 5.27 9.08 5.85
CA GLY A 34 4.72 8.90 4.51
C GLY A 34 4.83 10.13 3.60
N MET A 35 5.09 11.33 4.14
CA MET A 35 5.32 12.54 3.34
C MET A 35 6.77 12.66 2.86
N GLY A 36 7.69 11.90 3.45
CA GLY A 36 9.10 11.95 3.07
C GLY A 36 9.84 13.19 3.58
N SER A 37 11.03 13.45 3.04
CA SER A 37 11.90 14.56 3.42
C SER A 37 11.97 15.62 2.32
N ILE A 38 11.99 16.89 2.70
CA ILE A 38 12.07 18.01 1.75
C ILE A 38 13.35 18.82 1.95
N VAL A 39 13.99 19.18 0.85
CA VAL A 39 15.21 20.00 0.80
C VAL A 39 15.00 21.09 -0.24
N ALA A 40 15.32 22.33 0.07
CA ALA A 40 15.19 23.44 -0.87
C ALA A 40 16.37 24.41 -0.79
N ILE A 41 16.72 24.97 -1.95
CA ILE A 41 17.72 26.02 -2.14
C ILE A 41 17.10 27.15 -2.94
N ALA A 42 17.53 28.37 -2.65
CA ALA A 42 17.10 29.58 -3.33
C ALA A 42 18.26 30.59 -3.35
N ASP A 43 18.39 31.29 -4.47
CA ASP A 43 19.23 32.46 -4.65
C ASP A 43 18.32 33.70 -4.80
N GLY A 44 18.54 34.66 -3.90
CA GLY A 44 17.78 35.90 -3.81
C GLY A 44 18.36 36.98 -4.71
N VAL A 45 17.59 37.45 -5.68
CA VAL A 45 18.01 38.52 -6.60
C VAL A 45 17.57 39.87 -6.07
N SER A 46 18.55 40.74 -5.75
CA SER A 46 18.30 42.07 -5.20
C SER A 46 18.49 43.20 -6.22
N SER A 47 17.38 43.67 -6.80
CA SER A 47 17.33 45.00 -7.41
C SER A 47 16.90 46.09 -6.42
N GLY A 48 16.24 45.70 -5.31
CA GLY A 48 15.63 46.60 -4.32
C GLY A 48 16.02 46.32 -2.85
N GLY A 49 17.00 45.46 -2.61
CA GLY A 49 17.59 45.21 -1.29
C GLY A 49 16.89 44.19 -0.38
N MET A 50 15.90 43.43 -0.87
CA MET A 50 15.22 42.36 -0.12
C MET A 50 15.40 40.95 -0.74
N GLY A 51 16.51 40.71 -1.45
CA GLY A 51 16.77 39.41 -2.09
C GLY A 51 16.86 38.28 -1.05
N ARG A 52 17.61 38.53 0.04
CA ARG A 52 17.71 37.60 1.18
C ARG A 52 16.35 37.25 1.79
N GLU A 53 15.51 38.25 2.07
CA GLU A 53 14.20 38.03 2.67
C GLU A 53 13.27 37.24 1.74
N ALA A 54 13.35 37.46 0.44
CA ALA A 54 12.61 36.69 -0.56
C ALA A 54 13.05 35.21 -0.52
N ALA A 55 14.35 34.93 -0.67
CA ALA A 55 14.88 33.56 -0.63
C ALA A 55 14.57 32.84 0.68
N GLN A 56 14.82 33.49 1.82
CA GLN A 56 14.57 32.93 3.14
C GLN A 56 13.09 32.63 3.37
N THR A 57 12.19 33.55 3.01
CA THR A 57 10.75 33.36 3.21
C THR A 57 10.22 32.26 2.30
N THR A 58 10.59 32.25 1.03
CA THR A 58 10.15 31.22 0.07
C THR A 58 10.58 29.82 0.51
N VAL A 59 11.86 29.63 0.86
CA VAL A 59 12.36 28.32 1.31
C VAL A 59 11.75 27.90 2.64
N THR A 60 11.71 28.80 3.63
CA THR A 60 11.19 28.46 4.96
C THR A 60 9.71 28.10 4.92
N SER A 61 8.91 28.88 4.20
CA SER A 61 7.49 28.57 4.02
C SER A 61 7.29 27.27 3.26
N LEU A 62 8.06 27.02 2.20
CA LEU A 62 7.94 25.78 1.43
C LEU A 62 8.19 24.53 2.28
N VAL A 63 9.33 24.47 2.99
CA VAL A 63 9.70 23.27 3.76
C VAL A 63 8.75 23.04 4.94
N ARG A 64 8.22 24.12 5.53
CA ARG A 64 7.31 24.03 6.67
C ARG A 64 5.87 23.71 6.26
N ASP A 65 5.35 24.42 5.25
CA ASP A 65 3.97 24.25 4.80
C ASP A 65 3.77 22.92 4.08
N TYR A 66 4.84 22.30 3.56
CA TYR A 66 4.80 20.96 2.98
C TYR A 66 4.16 19.94 3.92
N TYR A 67 4.59 19.89 5.19
CA TYR A 67 4.05 18.98 6.20
C TYR A 67 2.68 19.38 6.74
N ALA A 68 2.17 20.56 6.38
CA ALA A 68 0.81 20.99 6.68
C ALA A 68 -0.19 20.62 5.58
N THR A 69 0.28 20.09 4.44
CA THR A 69 -0.60 19.63 3.36
C THR A 69 -1.24 18.28 3.69
N PRO A 70 -2.41 17.96 3.11
CA PRO A 70 -3.01 16.64 3.29
C PRO A 70 -2.09 15.52 2.77
N GLU A 71 -1.87 14.48 3.58
CA GLU A 71 -1.05 13.30 3.21
C GLU A 71 -1.52 12.57 1.95
N THR A 72 -2.76 12.78 1.53
CA THR A 72 -3.35 12.17 0.34
C THR A 72 -3.01 12.89 -0.95
N TRP A 73 -2.38 14.07 -0.89
CA TRP A 73 -1.99 14.82 -2.08
C TRP A 73 -0.74 14.24 -2.73
N ASP A 74 -0.73 14.24 -4.07
CA ASP A 74 0.50 13.99 -4.80
C ASP A 74 1.53 15.09 -4.49
N THR A 75 2.81 14.71 -4.38
CA THR A 75 3.88 15.65 -4.02
C THR A 75 3.96 16.83 -4.99
N THR A 76 3.74 16.63 -6.29
CA THR A 76 3.73 17.73 -7.27
C THR A 76 2.59 18.72 -7.01
N VAL A 77 1.41 18.21 -6.68
CA VAL A 77 0.24 19.04 -6.36
C VAL A 77 0.46 19.84 -5.07
N ALA A 78 1.05 19.22 -4.05
CA ALA A 78 1.40 19.89 -2.81
C ALA A 78 2.40 21.04 -3.07
N LEU A 79 3.49 20.76 -3.78
CA LEU A 79 4.50 21.75 -4.13
C LEU A 79 3.91 22.89 -4.97
N ASP A 80 3.08 22.59 -5.98
CA ASP A 80 2.45 23.60 -6.84
C ASP A 80 1.58 24.59 -6.07
N ARG A 81 0.77 24.07 -5.14
CA ARG A 81 -0.09 24.90 -4.29
C ARG A 81 0.70 25.81 -3.37
N ILE A 82 1.76 25.29 -2.75
CA ILE A 82 2.59 26.07 -1.83
C ILE A 82 3.40 27.11 -2.59
N ILE A 83 4.09 26.71 -3.67
CA ILE A 83 4.90 27.63 -4.50
C ILE A 83 4.03 28.72 -5.11
N GLY A 84 2.85 28.36 -5.64
CA GLY A 84 1.89 29.33 -6.17
C GLY A 84 1.42 30.35 -5.13
N ALA A 85 1.16 29.91 -3.89
CA ALA A 85 0.79 30.81 -2.79
C ALA A 85 1.94 31.76 -2.41
N GLN A 86 3.17 31.25 -2.31
CA GLN A 86 4.35 32.08 -2.03
C GLN A 86 4.64 33.07 -3.17
N ASN A 87 4.48 32.66 -4.41
CA ASN A 87 4.62 33.53 -5.58
C ASN A 87 3.60 34.67 -5.54
N ALA A 88 2.32 34.38 -5.31
CA ALA A 88 1.26 35.38 -5.26
C ALA A 88 1.49 36.41 -4.14
N TRP A 89 2.04 35.98 -3.00
CA TRP A 89 2.40 36.88 -1.92
C TRP A 89 3.56 37.81 -2.29
N LEU A 90 4.66 37.26 -2.84
CA LEU A 90 5.82 38.03 -3.28
C LEU A 90 5.49 38.97 -4.45
N SER A 91 4.77 38.50 -5.47
CA SER A 91 4.36 39.31 -6.62
C SER A 91 3.44 40.45 -6.21
N GLY A 92 2.50 40.21 -5.29
CA GLY A 92 1.63 41.24 -4.74
C GLY A 92 2.37 42.33 -3.95
N ILE A 93 3.49 41.99 -3.29
CA ILE A 93 4.38 42.98 -2.66
C ILE A 93 5.14 43.77 -3.73
N ASN A 94 5.70 43.07 -4.73
CA ASN A 94 6.50 43.66 -5.79
C ASN A 94 5.70 44.62 -6.68
N GLN A 95 4.43 44.33 -6.98
CA GLN A 95 3.55 45.21 -7.76
C GLN A 95 3.32 46.58 -7.14
N ARG A 96 3.44 46.69 -5.80
CA ARG A 96 3.15 47.92 -5.06
C ARG A 96 4.38 48.84 -4.92
N ARG A 97 5.55 48.44 -5.43
CA ARG A 97 6.81 49.20 -5.29
C ARG A 97 7.64 49.19 -6.57
N GLN A 98 8.30 50.30 -6.88
CA GLN A 98 9.34 50.37 -7.91
C GLN A 98 10.61 51.01 -7.31
N PRO A 99 11.80 50.39 -7.46
CA PRO A 99 12.07 49.09 -8.12
C PRO A 99 11.51 47.88 -7.34
N VAL A 100 11.47 46.72 -8.01
CA VAL A 100 11.09 45.42 -7.42
C VAL A 100 11.94 45.15 -6.18
N LEU A 101 11.30 44.79 -5.07
CA LEU A 101 11.95 44.65 -3.75
C LEU A 101 12.85 43.42 -3.68
N GLY A 102 12.35 42.27 -4.11
CA GLY A 102 13.08 41.02 -4.08
C GLY A 102 12.42 39.96 -4.96
N LEU A 103 13.27 39.24 -5.70
CA LEU A 103 12.91 38.04 -6.46
C LEU A 103 13.78 36.91 -5.96
N THR A 104 13.38 35.66 -6.20
CA THR A 104 14.20 34.52 -5.84
C THR A 104 14.06 33.38 -6.83
N THR A 105 15.15 32.66 -7.02
CA THR A 105 15.10 31.31 -7.58
C THR A 105 14.58 30.34 -6.53
N LEU A 106 14.17 29.15 -6.95
CA LEU A 106 13.75 28.07 -6.07
C LEU A 106 14.04 26.73 -6.75
N THR A 107 14.80 25.88 -6.08
CA THR A 107 14.93 24.46 -6.43
C THR A 107 14.63 23.63 -5.20
N ALA A 108 13.60 22.81 -5.27
CA ALA A 108 13.14 21.97 -4.18
C ALA A 108 13.15 20.50 -4.59
N LEU A 109 13.68 19.66 -3.72
CA LEU A 109 13.77 18.21 -3.83
C LEU A 109 13.00 17.58 -2.68
N VAL A 110 12.00 16.77 -3.02
CA VAL A 110 11.28 15.93 -2.07
C VAL A 110 11.66 14.47 -2.32
N LEU A 111 12.09 13.77 -1.27
CA LEU A 111 12.39 12.36 -1.30
C LEU A 111 11.33 11.61 -0.50
N CYS A 112 10.53 10.78 -1.16
CA CYS A 112 9.43 10.05 -0.53
C CYS A 112 9.41 8.59 -1.02
N GLY A 113 9.45 7.65 -0.07
CA GLY A 113 9.43 6.22 -0.41
C GLY A 113 10.67 5.81 -1.22
N GLN A 114 10.43 5.33 -2.45
CA GLN A 114 11.45 4.99 -3.44
C GLN A 114 11.43 5.95 -4.64
N SER A 115 10.93 7.18 -4.44
CA SER A 115 10.83 8.18 -5.48
C SER A 115 11.36 9.53 -5.02
N TYR A 116 11.74 10.37 -5.99
CA TYR A 116 11.99 11.79 -5.76
C TYR A 116 11.12 12.65 -6.67
N THR A 117 10.75 13.81 -6.18
CA THR A 117 10.10 14.88 -6.95
C THR A 117 10.94 16.14 -6.83
N LEU A 118 11.28 16.74 -7.95
CA LEU A 118 12.01 17.99 -8.06
C LEU A 118 11.07 19.07 -8.60
N ALA A 119 11.05 20.24 -7.98
CA ALA A 119 10.36 21.44 -8.45
C ALA A 119 11.39 22.56 -8.64
N HIS A 120 11.38 23.23 -9.79
CA HIS A 120 12.45 24.16 -10.16
C HIS A 120 11.94 25.44 -10.84
N VAL A 121 12.46 26.58 -10.40
CA VAL A 121 12.28 27.92 -10.97
C VAL A 121 13.58 28.71 -10.83
N GLY A 122 14.23 29.05 -11.93
CA GLY A 122 15.36 29.98 -11.95
C GLY A 122 16.57 29.33 -12.59
N ASP A 123 17.77 29.57 -12.06
CA ASP A 123 19.02 29.05 -12.60
C ASP A 123 19.86 28.26 -11.59
N SER A 124 19.43 28.14 -10.34
CA SER A 124 20.02 27.17 -9.41
C SER A 124 19.89 25.75 -9.95
N ARG A 125 20.95 24.94 -9.85
CA ARG A 125 20.99 23.62 -10.49
C ARG A 125 20.86 22.48 -9.50
N ALA A 126 20.15 21.43 -9.90
CA ALA A 126 20.16 20.14 -9.22
C ALA A 126 20.80 19.07 -10.10
N TYR A 127 21.66 18.24 -9.51
CA TYR A 127 22.30 17.10 -10.14
C TYR A 127 22.02 15.81 -9.37
N LEU A 128 21.99 14.70 -10.08
CA LEU A 128 21.99 13.34 -9.53
C LEU A 128 23.31 12.65 -9.90
N LEU A 129 24.07 12.24 -8.89
CA LEU A 129 25.23 11.38 -9.04
C LEU A 129 24.81 9.92 -8.75
N ARG A 130 24.80 9.09 -9.80
CA ARG A 130 24.42 7.67 -9.73
C ARG A 130 25.40 6.83 -10.53
N GLY A 131 25.91 5.75 -9.94
CA GLY A 131 26.83 4.83 -10.64
C GLY A 131 28.11 5.50 -11.16
N GLY A 132 28.52 6.62 -10.56
CA GLY A 132 29.65 7.42 -11.03
C GLY A 132 29.31 8.35 -12.22
N GLU A 133 28.06 8.49 -12.63
CA GLU A 133 27.63 9.47 -13.63
C GLU A 133 26.90 10.63 -12.97
N LEU A 134 27.24 11.86 -13.35
CA LEU A 134 26.59 13.08 -12.88
C LEU A 134 25.60 13.55 -13.94
N LEU A 135 24.31 13.51 -13.62
CA LEU A 135 23.22 13.94 -14.49
C LEU A 135 22.63 15.25 -13.97
N GLN A 136 22.59 16.29 -14.79
CA GLN A 136 21.86 17.52 -14.47
C GLN A 136 20.35 17.27 -14.62
N LEU A 137 19.57 17.60 -13.59
CA LEU A 137 18.12 17.38 -13.52
C LEU A 137 17.32 18.63 -13.89
N THR A 138 17.88 19.83 -13.71
CA THR A 138 17.23 21.13 -13.94
C THR A 138 17.63 21.72 -15.28
N HIS A 139 16.79 22.60 -15.83
CA HIS A 139 17.10 23.44 -16.99
C HIS A 139 17.08 24.92 -16.57
N ASP A 140 18.16 25.65 -16.85
CA ASP A 140 18.29 27.03 -16.41
C ASP A 140 17.30 27.95 -17.15
N HIS A 141 16.52 28.72 -16.39
CA HIS A 141 15.56 29.69 -16.91
C HIS A 141 16.21 31.08 -17.11
N VAL A 142 17.20 31.18 -18.00
CA VAL A 142 17.95 32.43 -18.29
C VAL A 142 17.88 32.82 -19.76
N MET A 143 18.07 34.11 -20.06
CA MET A 143 18.17 34.59 -21.44
C MET A 143 19.50 34.16 -22.10
N ASN A 144 19.40 33.40 -23.19
CA ASN A 144 20.54 33.03 -24.03
C ASN A 144 20.90 34.14 -25.03
N HIS A 145 21.30 35.31 -24.52
CA HIS A 145 21.85 36.41 -25.35
C HIS A 145 23.18 36.91 -24.75
N PRO A 146 24.23 37.18 -25.58
CA PRO A 146 25.55 37.62 -25.10
C PRO A 146 25.53 38.85 -24.18
N ASP A 147 24.59 39.76 -24.41
CA ASP A 147 24.43 41.01 -23.66
C ASP A 147 23.55 40.90 -22.39
N PHE A 148 22.85 39.78 -22.20
CA PHE A 148 21.91 39.55 -21.08
C PHE A 148 22.16 38.25 -20.33
N ARG A 149 23.42 37.79 -20.31
CA ARG A 149 23.82 36.65 -19.48
C ARG A 149 23.46 36.94 -18.02
N HIS A 150 22.81 35.99 -17.35
CA HIS A 150 22.30 36.07 -15.96
C HIS A 150 20.98 36.83 -15.75
N GLN A 151 20.24 37.19 -16.81
CA GLN A 151 18.87 37.68 -16.63
C GLN A 151 17.88 36.49 -16.57
N LEU A 152 17.24 36.33 -15.41
CA LEU A 152 16.23 35.30 -15.17
C LEU A 152 14.98 35.54 -16.03
N LEU A 153 14.57 34.51 -16.77
CA LEU A 153 13.29 34.43 -17.49
C LEU A 153 12.13 34.04 -16.57
N ARG A 154 12.43 33.29 -15.50
CA ARG A 154 11.45 32.84 -14.50
C ARG A 154 12.06 32.97 -13.11
N ALA A 155 11.33 33.63 -12.22
CA ALA A 155 11.68 33.75 -10.81
C ALA A 155 10.41 33.82 -9.98
N VAL A 156 10.47 33.35 -8.73
CA VAL A 156 9.38 33.49 -7.77
C VAL A 156 9.25 34.98 -7.40
N GLY A 157 8.04 35.51 -7.53
CA GLY A 157 7.71 36.91 -7.28
C GLY A 157 7.83 37.83 -8.50
N ALA A 158 8.20 37.31 -9.68
CA ALA A 158 8.37 38.11 -10.90
C ALA A 158 7.04 38.44 -11.59
N GLU A 159 6.14 37.47 -11.66
CA GLU A 159 4.83 37.58 -12.32
C GLU A 159 3.72 37.10 -11.38
N ASP A 160 2.46 37.40 -11.72
CA ASP A 160 1.27 36.96 -10.97
C ASP A 160 1.20 35.43 -10.84
N HIS A 161 1.63 34.73 -11.90
CA HIS A 161 1.66 33.28 -11.95
C HIS A 161 3.06 32.80 -12.30
N VAL A 162 3.58 31.85 -11.53
CA VAL A 162 4.89 31.24 -11.78
C VAL A 162 4.70 29.89 -12.45
N VAL A 163 5.47 29.65 -13.51
CA VAL A 163 5.55 28.34 -14.16
C VAL A 163 6.69 27.57 -13.50
N VAL A 164 6.35 26.45 -12.87
CA VAL A 164 7.29 25.57 -12.18
C VAL A 164 7.58 24.34 -13.04
N ASP A 165 8.85 24.02 -13.21
CA ASP A 165 9.27 22.79 -13.88
C ASP A 165 9.31 21.66 -12.85
N TYR A 166 8.64 20.54 -13.16
CA TYR A 166 8.61 19.35 -12.31
C TYR A 166 9.33 18.18 -12.98
N LEU A 167 10.14 17.46 -12.19
CA LEU A 167 10.75 16.20 -12.58
C LEU A 167 10.52 15.15 -11.50
N GLN A 168 10.11 13.95 -11.90
CA GLN A 168 9.99 12.80 -10.99
C GLN A 168 10.88 11.66 -11.45
N GLY A 169 11.42 10.91 -10.50
CA GLY A 169 12.25 9.74 -10.79
C GLY A 169 12.30 8.75 -9.64
N GLU A 170 12.95 7.63 -9.90
CA GLU A 170 13.17 6.57 -8.91
C GLU A 170 14.38 6.89 -8.03
N LEU A 171 14.27 6.54 -6.76
CA LEU A 171 15.29 6.73 -5.74
C LEU A 171 15.97 5.39 -5.44
N LEU A 172 17.29 5.35 -5.52
CA LEU A 172 18.11 4.19 -5.20
C LEU A 172 18.99 4.46 -3.98
N VAL A 173 19.27 3.40 -3.21
CA VAL A 173 20.26 3.49 -2.13
C VAL A 173 21.62 3.83 -2.72
N GLY A 174 22.28 4.84 -2.15
CA GLY A 174 23.55 5.36 -2.62
C GLY A 174 23.44 6.53 -3.61
N ASP A 175 22.23 6.90 -4.06
CA ASP A 175 22.03 8.13 -4.84
C ASP A 175 22.52 9.35 -4.05
N VAL A 176 23.17 10.28 -4.75
CA VAL A 176 23.61 11.56 -4.21
C VAL A 176 23.04 12.70 -5.04
N PHE A 177 22.19 13.51 -4.42
CA PHE A 177 21.67 14.74 -5.02
C PHE A 177 22.54 15.93 -4.61
N VAL A 178 22.85 16.79 -5.57
CA VAL A 178 23.66 17.98 -5.39
C VAL A 178 22.90 19.18 -5.91
N LEU A 179 22.49 20.08 -5.00
CA LEU A 179 21.79 21.32 -5.33
C LEU A 179 22.75 22.50 -5.09
N VAL A 180 22.92 23.37 -6.08
CA VAL A 180 23.93 24.45 -6.05
C VAL A 180 23.39 25.74 -6.67
N THR A 181 23.82 26.88 -6.14
CA THR A 181 23.58 28.22 -6.73
C THR A 181 24.61 28.55 -7.81
N ASP A 182 24.35 29.59 -8.59
CA ASP A 182 25.18 30.03 -9.72
C ASP A 182 26.59 30.45 -9.31
N GLY A 183 26.77 30.97 -8.10
CA GLY A 183 28.08 31.23 -7.53
C GLY A 183 28.96 29.99 -7.41
N VAL A 184 28.38 28.78 -7.40
CA VAL A 184 29.11 27.50 -7.43
C VAL A 184 29.21 26.96 -8.85
N HIS A 185 28.09 26.70 -9.53
CA HIS A 185 28.10 26.07 -10.86
C HIS A 185 28.55 27.01 -11.99
N GLY A 186 28.62 28.32 -11.75
CA GLY A 186 29.14 29.31 -12.70
C GLY A 186 30.67 29.30 -12.79
N VAL A 187 31.37 28.79 -11.79
CA VAL A 187 32.86 28.73 -11.77
C VAL A 187 33.43 27.32 -11.68
N ILE A 188 32.65 26.34 -11.22
CA ILE A 188 33.07 24.93 -11.18
C ILE A 188 32.46 24.16 -12.34
N ALA A 189 33.29 23.47 -13.12
CA ALA A 189 32.84 22.56 -14.18
C ALA A 189 32.30 21.23 -13.65
N ASP A 190 31.37 20.61 -14.37
CA ASP A 190 30.66 19.38 -13.99
C ASP A 190 31.58 18.22 -13.59
N GLY A 191 32.70 18.05 -14.30
CA GLY A 191 33.69 17.02 -13.95
C GLY A 191 34.26 17.20 -12.55
N ARG A 192 34.48 18.45 -12.13
CA ARG A 192 34.96 18.78 -10.78
C ARG A 192 33.84 18.73 -9.75
N LEU A 193 32.60 19.11 -10.11
CA LEU A 193 31.42 18.92 -9.25
C LEU A 193 31.24 17.44 -8.89
N LYS A 194 31.36 16.55 -9.88
CA LYS A 194 31.31 15.10 -9.69
C LYS A 194 32.35 14.61 -8.69
N GLU A 195 33.62 14.99 -8.87
CA GLU A 195 34.72 14.57 -7.98
C GLU A 195 34.50 15.01 -6.53
N LEU A 196 34.03 16.26 -6.32
CA LEU A 196 33.83 16.82 -4.98
C LEU A 196 32.58 16.28 -4.28
N SER A 197 31.64 15.75 -5.05
CA SER A 197 30.36 15.20 -4.56
C SER A 197 30.36 13.68 -4.44
N ASP A 198 31.42 13.00 -4.88
CA ASP A 198 31.55 11.55 -4.78
C ASP A 198 31.79 11.12 -3.33
N LEU A 199 30.71 10.67 -2.69
CA LEU A 199 30.72 10.23 -1.29
C LEU A 199 31.36 8.85 -1.07
N GLN A 200 31.82 8.17 -2.12
CA GLN A 200 32.76 7.06 -1.95
C GLN A 200 34.16 7.57 -1.58
N ALA A 201 34.52 8.76 -2.06
CA ALA A 201 35.77 9.43 -1.74
C ALA A 201 35.66 10.40 -0.53
N VAL A 202 34.44 10.88 -0.23
CA VAL A 202 34.18 11.86 0.83
C VAL A 202 33.23 11.28 1.91
N PRO A 203 33.59 11.31 3.21
CA PRO A 203 32.87 10.57 4.25
C PRO A 203 31.43 11.03 4.57
N SER A 204 31.09 12.31 4.36
CA SER A 204 29.77 12.85 4.69
C SER A 204 29.27 13.90 3.70
N ALA A 205 27.95 14.02 3.59
CA ALA A 205 27.30 15.05 2.77
C ALA A 205 27.70 16.46 3.20
N GLN A 206 27.91 16.69 4.51
CA GLN A 206 28.37 17.98 5.03
C GLN A 206 29.78 18.35 4.56
N LEU A 207 30.69 17.37 4.49
CA LEU A 207 32.04 17.64 4.00
C LEU A 207 32.04 17.88 2.49
N ALA A 208 31.21 17.15 1.74
CA ALA A 208 31.04 17.37 0.30
C ALA A 208 30.51 18.79 0.00
N SER A 209 29.46 19.24 0.71
CA SER A 209 28.95 20.61 0.54
C SER A 209 29.99 21.68 0.87
N HIS A 210 30.80 21.46 1.92
CA HIS A 210 31.88 22.36 2.29
C HIS A 210 33.00 22.41 1.22
N ASN A 211 33.36 21.26 0.66
CA ASN A 211 34.36 21.15 -0.39
C ASN A 211 33.92 21.85 -1.69
N LEU A 212 32.63 21.73 -2.06
CA LEU A 212 32.04 22.42 -3.21
C LEU A 212 32.15 23.94 -3.04
N VAL A 213 31.73 24.47 -1.89
CA VAL A 213 31.80 25.92 -1.60
C VAL A 213 33.24 26.43 -1.59
N ASN A 214 34.16 25.72 -0.93
CA ASN A 214 35.57 26.13 -0.88
C ASN A 214 36.22 26.10 -2.26
N ALA A 215 35.90 25.12 -3.09
CA ALA A 215 36.39 25.05 -4.46
C ALA A 215 35.90 26.23 -5.31
N ALA A 216 34.64 26.65 -5.13
CA ALA A 216 34.08 27.80 -5.84
C ALA A 216 34.77 29.11 -5.44
N LEU A 217 35.02 29.30 -4.14
CA LEU A 217 35.76 30.44 -3.61
C LEU A 217 37.21 30.47 -4.12
N ALA A 218 37.88 29.32 -4.13
CA ALA A 218 39.24 29.18 -4.66
C ALA A 218 39.32 29.41 -6.18
N ALA A 219 38.28 29.01 -6.92
CA ALA A 219 38.13 29.29 -8.35
C ALA A 219 37.80 30.77 -8.64
N GLY A 220 37.57 31.59 -7.61
CA GLY A 220 37.38 33.02 -7.73
C GLY A 220 35.94 33.46 -7.93
N SER A 221 34.95 32.71 -7.41
CA SER A 221 33.56 33.15 -7.40
C SER A 221 33.41 34.56 -6.79
N GLN A 222 32.60 35.40 -7.44
CA GLN A 222 32.27 36.75 -6.97
C GLN A 222 30.88 36.84 -6.36
N ASP A 223 30.10 35.75 -6.38
CA ASP A 223 28.73 35.71 -5.88
C ASP A 223 28.63 34.98 -4.53
N ASN A 224 27.41 34.92 -3.97
CA ASN A 224 27.04 34.04 -2.89
C ASN A 224 27.19 32.59 -3.36
N VAL A 225 27.66 31.74 -2.45
CA VAL A 225 28.02 30.36 -2.77
C VAL A 225 27.29 29.42 -1.83
N THR A 226 26.35 28.66 -2.39
CA THR A 226 25.57 27.68 -1.63
C THR A 226 25.55 26.33 -2.31
N ALA A 227 25.80 25.29 -1.51
CA ALA A 227 25.72 23.90 -1.93
C ALA A 227 24.97 23.08 -0.87
N VAL A 228 24.06 22.23 -1.33
CA VAL A 228 23.35 21.22 -0.53
C VAL A 228 23.61 19.87 -1.16
N VAL A 229 24.02 18.90 -0.35
CA VAL A 229 24.28 17.52 -0.74
C VAL A 229 23.37 16.61 0.07
N VAL A 230 22.69 15.68 -0.59
CA VAL A 230 21.78 14.72 0.03
C VAL A 230 22.13 13.31 -0.46
N ARG A 231 22.51 12.43 0.46
CA ARG A 231 22.82 11.02 0.19
C ARG A 231 21.74 10.11 0.74
N VAL A 232 21.25 9.20 -0.10
CA VAL A 232 20.28 8.18 0.29
C VAL A 232 20.99 7.00 0.95
N LEU A 233 20.79 6.81 2.26
CA LEU A 233 21.40 5.72 3.02
C LEU A 233 20.51 4.46 3.06
N SER A 234 19.19 4.65 3.21
CA SER A 234 18.20 3.58 3.13
C SER A 234 16.84 4.12 2.68
N LEU A 235 16.08 3.30 1.96
CA LEU A 235 14.75 3.62 1.48
C LEU A 235 13.66 3.14 2.46
N LEU A 236 12.50 3.80 2.42
CA LEU A 236 11.26 3.23 2.95
C LEU A 236 10.86 2.05 2.04
N ASP A 237 10.16 1.07 2.61
CA ASP A 237 9.64 -0.07 1.85
C ASP A 237 8.82 0.44 0.64
N ALA A 238 8.86 -0.25 -0.51
CA ALA A 238 8.27 0.20 -1.77
C ALA A 238 6.86 0.78 -1.57
N THR A 239 6.56 1.92 -2.21
CA THR A 239 5.21 2.51 -2.10
C THR A 239 4.26 1.85 -3.11
N LEU A 240 2.96 1.82 -2.82
CA LEU A 240 1.96 1.29 -3.74
C LEU A 240 2.02 1.98 -5.13
N PRO A 241 2.28 3.32 -5.23
CA PRO A 241 2.56 3.98 -6.51
C PRO A 241 3.75 3.41 -7.29
N ASP A 242 4.85 3.06 -6.62
CA ASP A 242 6.05 2.52 -7.30
C ASP A 242 5.79 1.15 -7.92
N VAL A 243 5.14 0.27 -7.16
CA VAL A 243 4.74 -1.06 -7.66
C VAL A 243 3.68 -0.92 -8.76
N SER A 244 2.77 0.04 -8.63
CA SER A 244 1.76 0.34 -9.66
C SER A 244 2.39 0.86 -10.95
N ARG A 245 3.48 1.65 -10.87
CA ARG A 245 4.24 2.12 -12.03
C ARG A 245 4.91 0.95 -12.75
N MET A 246 5.61 0.07 -12.02
CA MET A 246 6.18 -1.16 -12.58
C MET A 246 5.11 -2.03 -13.25
N ALA A 247 3.96 -2.15 -12.58
CA ALA A 247 2.80 -2.86 -13.10
C ALA A 247 2.18 -2.21 -14.33
N GLN A 248 2.55 -0.99 -14.72
CA GLN A 248 2.10 -0.33 -15.95
C GLN A 248 3.17 -0.34 -17.05
N THR A 249 4.45 -0.28 -16.70
CA THR A 249 5.56 -0.22 -17.66
C THR A 249 5.89 -1.58 -18.26
N LEU A 250 5.86 -2.65 -17.46
CA LEU A 250 6.18 -3.99 -17.94
C LEU A 250 4.97 -4.67 -18.61
N PRO A 251 5.14 -5.42 -19.70
CA PRO A 251 4.06 -6.20 -20.29
C PRO A 251 3.63 -7.34 -19.36
N ILE A 252 2.38 -7.78 -19.42
CA ILE A 252 1.97 -9.02 -18.74
C ILE A 252 2.58 -10.21 -19.46
N SER A 253 3.01 -11.22 -18.69
CA SER A 253 3.59 -12.44 -19.26
C SER A 253 2.62 -13.09 -20.26
N PRO A 254 3.10 -13.60 -21.41
CA PRO A 254 2.29 -14.46 -22.25
C PRO A 254 1.94 -15.75 -21.49
N ARG A 255 0.97 -16.51 -22.02
CA ARG A 255 0.64 -17.84 -21.47
C ARG A 255 1.81 -18.78 -21.73
N LEU A 256 2.52 -19.14 -20.67
CA LEU A 256 3.69 -20.01 -20.74
C LEU A 256 3.29 -21.49 -20.77
N LYS A 257 4.08 -22.30 -21.48
CA LYS A 257 3.98 -23.77 -21.50
C LYS A 257 5.05 -24.41 -20.62
N VAL A 258 4.78 -25.64 -20.17
CA VAL A 258 5.77 -26.45 -19.45
C VAL A 258 7.04 -26.61 -20.29
N GLY A 259 8.19 -26.29 -19.70
CA GLY A 259 9.50 -26.32 -20.34
C GLY A 259 9.97 -24.97 -20.90
N GLU A 260 9.08 -24.00 -21.11
CA GLU A 260 9.44 -22.65 -21.56
C GLU A 260 10.20 -21.88 -20.45
N MET A 261 10.95 -20.87 -20.88
CA MET A 261 11.75 -20.03 -19.99
C MET A 261 11.33 -18.57 -20.12
N LEU A 262 11.24 -17.87 -18.99
CA LEU A 262 11.05 -16.43 -18.90
C LEU A 262 11.94 -15.89 -17.79
N ASP A 263 12.70 -14.83 -18.09
CA ASP A 263 13.69 -14.21 -17.19
C ASP A 263 14.66 -15.20 -16.52
N GLY A 264 14.95 -16.29 -17.22
CA GLY A 264 15.83 -17.35 -16.76
C GLY A 264 15.20 -18.35 -15.78
N LEU A 265 13.91 -18.25 -15.49
CA LEU A 265 13.12 -19.25 -14.77
C LEU A 265 12.45 -20.19 -15.76
N ARG A 266 12.49 -21.51 -15.49
CA ARG A 266 11.87 -22.53 -16.33
C ARG A 266 10.55 -22.99 -15.75
N VAL A 267 9.48 -22.97 -16.55
CA VAL A 267 8.16 -23.48 -16.13
C VAL A 267 8.20 -25.00 -16.00
N THR A 268 7.82 -25.51 -14.83
CA THR A 268 7.72 -26.94 -14.54
C THR A 268 6.28 -27.44 -14.55
N ALA A 269 5.31 -26.61 -14.16
CA ALA A 269 3.89 -26.94 -14.19
C ALA A 269 3.00 -25.69 -14.22
N THR A 270 1.81 -25.81 -14.82
CA THR A 270 0.71 -24.87 -14.60
C THR A 270 -0.07 -25.33 -13.37
N VAL A 271 -0.14 -24.50 -12.34
CA VAL A 271 -0.69 -24.85 -11.02
C VAL A 271 -2.14 -24.45 -10.91
N ALA A 272 -2.49 -23.25 -11.37
CA ALA A 272 -3.86 -22.75 -11.35
C ALA A 272 -4.12 -21.76 -12.50
N ASP A 273 -5.37 -21.74 -12.96
CA ASP A 273 -5.91 -20.77 -13.92
C ASP A 273 -7.29 -20.34 -13.41
N SER A 274 -7.38 -19.13 -12.85
CA SER A 274 -8.64 -18.60 -12.32
C SER A 274 -9.44 -17.80 -13.35
N GLY A 275 -8.97 -17.71 -14.60
CA GLY A 275 -9.50 -16.80 -15.62
C GLY A 275 -9.14 -15.32 -15.40
N ILE A 276 -8.59 -14.99 -14.22
CA ILE A 276 -8.02 -13.68 -13.87
C ILE A 276 -6.51 -13.79 -13.72
N ASN A 277 -6.05 -14.75 -12.93
CA ASN A 277 -4.64 -14.99 -12.63
C ASN A 277 -4.22 -16.37 -13.13
N LEU A 278 -2.97 -16.46 -13.58
CA LEU A 278 -2.26 -17.69 -13.87
C LEU A 278 -1.17 -17.91 -12.83
N LEU A 279 -1.14 -19.11 -12.27
CA LEU A 279 -0.10 -19.54 -11.33
C LEU A 279 0.70 -20.68 -11.96
N TYR A 280 2.01 -20.50 -12.05
CA TYR A 280 2.94 -21.52 -12.51
C TYR A 280 3.89 -21.93 -11.39
N GLN A 281 4.29 -23.20 -11.40
CA GLN A 281 5.50 -23.63 -10.72
C GLN A 281 6.66 -23.41 -11.69
N VAL A 282 7.69 -22.70 -11.22
CA VAL A 282 8.89 -22.44 -12.00
C VAL A 282 10.13 -22.87 -11.21
N ARG A 283 11.21 -23.17 -11.92
CA ARG A 283 12.50 -23.56 -11.35
C ARG A 283 13.60 -22.67 -11.88
N ASP A 284 14.45 -22.18 -10.99
CA ASP A 284 15.74 -21.63 -11.42
C ASP A 284 16.68 -22.78 -11.83
N PRO A 285 17.11 -22.88 -13.11
CA PRO A 285 17.99 -23.96 -13.55
C PRO A 285 19.34 -23.97 -12.85
N ALA A 286 19.83 -22.82 -12.36
CA ALA A 286 21.14 -22.73 -11.71
C ALA A 286 21.10 -23.29 -10.29
N SER A 287 20.19 -22.81 -9.46
CA SER A 287 20.06 -23.24 -8.05
C SER A 287 19.17 -24.48 -7.86
N GLN A 288 18.38 -24.85 -8.86
CA GLN A 288 17.31 -25.86 -8.78
C GLN A 288 16.17 -25.52 -7.79
N VAL A 289 16.13 -24.30 -7.25
CA VAL A 289 15.07 -23.83 -6.34
C VAL A 289 13.77 -23.65 -7.12
N LEU A 290 12.66 -24.04 -6.49
CA LEU A 290 11.31 -23.89 -7.01
C LEU A 290 10.68 -22.60 -6.49
N TYR A 291 9.91 -21.94 -7.35
CA TYR A 291 9.15 -20.74 -7.04
C TYR A 291 7.73 -20.86 -7.59
N ALA A 292 6.80 -20.10 -6.99
CA ALA A 292 5.48 -19.88 -7.55
C ALA A 292 5.48 -18.56 -8.33
N PHE A 293 5.12 -18.62 -9.61
CA PHE A 293 5.07 -17.48 -10.51
C PHE A 293 3.60 -17.12 -10.75
N LYS A 294 3.15 -15.96 -10.24
CA LYS A 294 1.78 -15.47 -10.39
C LYS A 294 1.76 -14.29 -11.35
N THR A 295 0.94 -14.36 -12.39
CA THR A 295 0.74 -13.30 -13.38
C THR A 295 -0.74 -13.17 -13.71
N LEU A 296 -1.15 -12.05 -14.29
CA LEU A 296 -2.48 -11.95 -14.88
C LEU A 296 -2.63 -12.88 -16.08
N HIS A 297 -3.85 -13.35 -16.29
CA HIS A 297 -4.24 -14.02 -17.52
C HIS A 297 -4.09 -13.03 -18.69
N PRO A 298 -3.53 -13.44 -19.85
CA PRO A 298 -3.29 -12.53 -20.97
C PRO A 298 -4.55 -11.78 -21.44
N ASP A 299 -5.72 -12.43 -21.39
CA ASP A 299 -7.00 -11.80 -21.75
C ASP A 299 -7.40 -10.65 -20.81
N ARG A 300 -6.84 -10.60 -19.60
CA ARG A 300 -7.02 -9.54 -18.60
C ARG A 300 -5.88 -8.52 -18.58
N ALA A 301 -4.87 -8.67 -19.44
CA ALA A 301 -3.67 -7.83 -19.41
C ALA A 301 -3.91 -6.33 -19.68
N HIS A 302 -5.06 -5.99 -20.28
CA HIS A 302 -5.47 -4.62 -20.59
C HIS A 302 -6.33 -4.01 -19.48
N ASP A 303 -6.79 -4.82 -18.53
CA ASP A 303 -7.63 -4.38 -17.42
C ASP A 303 -6.77 -3.68 -16.36
N ARG A 304 -7.01 -2.38 -16.18
CA ARG A 304 -6.23 -1.55 -15.25
C ARG A 304 -6.51 -1.90 -13.80
N GLU A 305 -7.73 -2.33 -13.47
CA GLU A 305 -8.11 -2.66 -12.09
C GLU A 305 -7.44 -3.95 -11.65
N GLU A 306 -7.48 -4.99 -12.50
CA GLU A 306 -6.81 -6.27 -12.23
C GLU A 306 -5.28 -6.12 -12.12
N ARG A 307 -4.68 -5.26 -12.95
CA ARG A 307 -3.25 -4.91 -12.83
C ARG A 307 -2.95 -4.20 -11.51
N ALA A 308 -3.81 -3.26 -11.11
CA ALA A 308 -3.66 -2.56 -9.85
C ALA A 308 -3.82 -3.50 -8.65
N MET A 309 -4.71 -4.49 -8.70
CA MET A 309 -4.86 -5.50 -7.65
C MET A 309 -3.63 -6.40 -7.54
N LEU A 310 -3.03 -6.83 -8.66
CA LEU A 310 -1.78 -7.62 -8.63
C LEU A 310 -0.60 -6.79 -8.10
N ALA A 311 -0.53 -5.49 -8.45
CA ALA A 311 0.46 -4.57 -7.90
C ALA A 311 0.27 -4.36 -6.39
N HIS A 312 -0.98 -4.20 -5.96
CA HIS A 312 -1.35 -4.08 -4.56
C HIS A 312 -0.98 -5.30 -3.74
N GLU A 313 -1.20 -6.50 -4.29
CA GLU A 313 -0.77 -7.75 -3.69
C GLU A 313 0.75 -7.77 -3.46
N ALA A 314 1.55 -7.41 -4.47
CA ALA A 314 3.01 -7.39 -4.35
C ALA A 314 3.48 -6.41 -3.27
N TRP A 315 2.86 -5.22 -3.25
CA TRP A 315 3.14 -4.19 -2.28
C TRP A 315 2.86 -4.65 -0.84
N LEU A 316 1.67 -5.19 -0.59
CA LEU A 316 1.30 -5.72 0.73
C LEU A 316 2.18 -6.90 1.11
N ALA A 317 2.37 -7.88 0.21
CA ALA A 317 3.18 -9.05 0.49
C ALA A 317 4.62 -8.68 0.88
N THR A 318 5.23 -7.71 0.21
CA THR A 318 6.58 -7.22 0.53
C THR A 318 6.61 -6.59 1.93
N ARG A 319 5.63 -5.74 2.25
CA ARG A 319 5.52 -5.08 3.56
C ARG A 319 5.37 -6.10 4.70
N MET A 320 4.58 -7.15 4.48
CA MET A 320 4.27 -8.15 5.51
C MET A 320 5.42 -9.15 5.77
N GLN A 321 6.51 -9.12 5.00
CA GLN A 321 7.68 -9.98 5.24
C GLN A 321 8.50 -9.59 6.45
N THR A 322 8.38 -8.34 6.91
CA THR A 322 9.20 -7.84 8.00
C THR A 322 8.54 -8.17 9.35
N GLY A 323 9.04 -9.21 10.03
CA GLY A 323 8.63 -9.58 11.39
C GLY A 323 8.17 -11.04 11.53
N ARG A 324 7.75 -11.42 12.74
CA ARG A 324 7.26 -12.78 13.07
C ARG A 324 5.94 -13.16 12.36
N ALA A 325 5.34 -12.26 11.60
CA ALA A 325 4.14 -12.52 10.79
C ALA A 325 4.46 -13.36 9.53
N ALA A 326 5.73 -13.35 9.08
CA ALA A 326 6.17 -14.01 7.87
C ALA A 326 6.00 -15.54 7.89
N ASP A 327 6.00 -16.17 9.07
CA ASP A 327 5.98 -17.64 9.18
C ASP A 327 4.70 -18.27 8.59
N HIS A 328 3.58 -17.55 8.62
CA HIS A 328 2.28 -17.97 8.07
C HIS A 328 1.88 -17.23 6.79
N LEU A 329 2.82 -16.51 6.16
CA LEU A 329 2.62 -15.84 4.89
C LEU A 329 3.56 -16.44 3.84
N VAL A 330 3.20 -16.34 2.57
CA VAL A 330 4.11 -16.69 1.47
C VAL A 330 5.11 -15.57 1.25
N HIS A 331 6.39 -15.92 1.18
CA HIS A 331 7.46 -14.95 0.95
C HIS A 331 7.52 -14.54 -0.53
N ILE A 332 7.51 -13.24 -0.82
CA ILE A 332 7.64 -12.68 -2.19
C ILE A 332 9.09 -12.24 -2.46
N HIS A 333 9.59 -12.54 -3.65
CA HIS A 333 10.93 -12.17 -4.09
C HIS A 333 10.89 -10.91 -4.95
N GLU A 334 11.40 -9.80 -4.41
CA GLU A 334 11.55 -8.55 -5.15
C GLU A 334 12.60 -8.64 -6.25
N ARG A 335 13.66 -9.44 -6.06
CA ARG A 335 14.74 -9.62 -7.05
C ARG A 335 14.73 -11.03 -7.61
N LEU A 336 15.06 -11.16 -8.89
CA LEU A 336 15.21 -12.47 -9.51
C LEU A 336 16.52 -13.14 -9.10
N PRO A 337 16.57 -14.48 -9.12
CA PRO A 337 17.82 -15.22 -8.97
C PRO A 337 18.88 -14.73 -9.95
N ALA A 338 20.13 -14.67 -9.50
CA ALA A 338 21.28 -14.16 -10.25
C ALA A 338 21.21 -12.67 -10.66
N GLY A 339 20.33 -11.86 -10.04
CA GLY A 339 20.28 -10.41 -10.25
C GLY A 339 19.77 -9.98 -11.63
N ARG A 340 18.98 -10.84 -12.28
CA ARG A 340 18.37 -10.54 -13.59
C ARG A 340 17.25 -9.51 -13.47
N GLU A 341 17.00 -8.78 -14.54
CA GLU A 341 15.86 -7.87 -14.68
C GLU A 341 14.63 -8.60 -15.20
N ARG A 342 13.44 -8.10 -14.83
CA ARG A 342 12.16 -8.63 -15.29
C ARG A 342 11.82 -8.09 -16.68
N THR A 343 11.44 -8.96 -17.60
CA THR A 343 10.92 -8.55 -18.92
C THR A 343 9.39 -8.49 -18.97
N ALA A 344 8.72 -9.02 -17.94
CA ALA A 344 7.28 -9.01 -17.79
C ALA A 344 6.86 -8.75 -16.33
N PHE A 345 5.64 -8.29 -16.11
CA PHE A 345 5.08 -8.08 -14.78
C PHE A 345 4.48 -9.37 -14.23
N TYR A 346 5.06 -9.87 -13.15
CA TYR A 346 4.61 -11.04 -12.39
C TYR A 346 5.16 -10.98 -10.96
N LEU A 347 4.50 -11.73 -10.08
CA LEU A 347 4.92 -11.93 -8.69
C LEU A 347 5.62 -13.27 -8.58
N LEU A 348 6.73 -13.31 -7.85
CA LEU A 348 7.52 -14.50 -7.63
C LEU A 348 7.51 -14.83 -6.13
N TYR A 349 6.89 -15.92 -5.74
CA TYR A 349 6.82 -16.37 -4.36
C TYR A 349 7.67 -17.63 -4.13
N ASP A 350 8.00 -17.90 -2.87
CA ASP A 350 8.51 -19.21 -2.47
C ASP A 350 7.51 -20.32 -2.82
N TRP A 351 8.03 -21.41 -3.38
CA TRP A 351 7.22 -22.59 -3.62
C TRP A 351 7.09 -23.41 -2.33
N HIS A 352 5.86 -23.52 -1.82
CA HIS A 352 5.54 -24.41 -0.70
C HIS A 352 4.79 -25.64 -1.20
N ALA A 353 5.42 -26.82 -1.06
CA ALA A 353 4.74 -28.08 -1.35
C ALA A 353 3.58 -28.32 -0.38
N GLY A 354 2.49 -28.92 -0.88
CA GLY A 354 1.25 -29.08 -0.15
C GLY A 354 0.07 -28.75 -1.05
N GLU A 355 -1.04 -28.38 -0.44
CA GLU A 355 -2.29 -28.10 -1.15
C GLU A 355 -3.17 -27.18 -0.31
N THR A 356 -4.12 -26.53 -0.97
CA THR A 356 -5.10 -25.69 -0.28
C THR A 356 -6.15 -26.55 0.40
N LEU A 357 -6.77 -26.02 1.46
CA LEU A 357 -7.87 -26.71 2.13
C LEU A 357 -9.05 -26.93 1.17
N GLN A 358 -9.24 -26.07 0.17
CA GLN A 358 -10.25 -26.28 -0.88
C GLN A 358 -9.93 -27.50 -1.74
N GLN A 359 -8.67 -27.67 -2.17
CA GLN A 359 -8.26 -28.86 -2.94
C GLN A 359 -8.48 -30.15 -2.15
N GLN A 360 -8.26 -30.12 -0.84
CA GLN A 360 -8.58 -31.23 0.07
C GLN A 360 -10.08 -31.53 0.09
N LEU A 361 -10.93 -30.49 0.24
CA LEU A 361 -12.39 -30.62 0.22
C LEU A 361 -12.89 -31.16 -1.13
N ASP A 362 -12.36 -30.69 -2.25
CA ASP A 362 -12.78 -31.08 -3.61
C ASP A 362 -12.45 -32.56 -3.90
N ARG A 363 -11.38 -33.09 -3.29
CA ARG A 363 -11.05 -34.52 -3.28
C ARG A 363 -12.00 -35.35 -2.41
N GLY A 364 -12.87 -34.72 -1.63
CA GLY A 364 -13.77 -35.38 -0.69
C GLY A 364 -13.11 -35.72 0.65
N GLN A 365 -12.02 -35.03 1.02
CA GLN A 365 -11.42 -35.18 2.35
C GLN A 365 -12.42 -34.71 3.42
N LYS A 366 -12.66 -35.57 4.41
CA LYS A 366 -13.39 -35.20 5.63
C LYS A 366 -12.39 -34.83 6.71
N PHE A 367 -12.43 -33.59 7.18
CA PHE A 367 -11.54 -33.13 8.22
C PHE A 367 -11.97 -33.65 9.58
N GLY A 368 -11.03 -34.23 10.33
CA GLY A 368 -11.26 -34.50 11.75
C GLY A 368 -11.30 -33.20 12.55
N VAL A 369 -11.99 -33.20 13.69
CA VAL A 369 -12.11 -32.02 14.58
C VAL A 369 -10.75 -31.41 14.90
N GLN A 370 -9.73 -32.23 15.18
CA GLN A 370 -8.38 -31.75 15.49
C GLN A 370 -7.69 -31.08 14.30
N GLN A 371 -7.91 -31.57 13.06
CA GLN A 371 -7.33 -30.96 11.87
C GLN A 371 -7.98 -29.61 11.56
N ALA A 372 -9.32 -29.54 11.63
CA ALA A 372 -10.06 -28.30 11.44
C ALA A 372 -9.70 -27.26 12.51
N LEU A 373 -9.55 -27.70 13.78
CA LEU A 373 -9.11 -26.85 14.87
C LEU A 373 -7.69 -26.33 14.64
N ALA A 374 -6.73 -27.20 14.28
CA ALA A 374 -5.35 -26.80 14.01
C ALA A 374 -5.27 -25.78 12.85
N ALA A 375 -6.03 -25.99 11.78
CA ALA A 375 -6.11 -25.05 10.67
C ALA A 375 -6.68 -23.68 11.11
N ALA A 376 -7.77 -23.68 11.89
CA ALA A 376 -8.37 -22.46 12.41
C ALA A 376 -7.46 -21.72 13.39
N THR A 377 -6.75 -22.44 14.26
CA THR A 377 -5.78 -21.87 15.20
C THR A 377 -4.63 -21.18 14.47
N GLN A 378 -3.99 -21.85 13.49
CA GLN A 378 -2.91 -21.24 12.70
C GLN A 378 -3.42 -20.04 11.88
N THR A 379 -4.63 -20.13 11.33
CA THR A 379 -5.25 -19.02 10.60
C THR A 379 -5.53 -17.83 11.52
N ALA A 380 -6.06 -18.06 12.73
CA ALA A 380 -6.30 -17.00 13.72
C ALA A 380 -4.98 -16.35 14.18
N GLN A 381 -3.90 -17.12 14.33
CA GLN A 381 -2.57 -16.59 14.61
C GLN A 381 -2.08 -15.67 13.49
N ALA A 382 -2.21 -16.09 12.22
CA ALA A 382 -1.84 -15.28 11.06
C ALA A 382 -2.68 -14.00 10.96
N LEU A 383 -4.00 -14.10 11.16
CA LEU A 383 -4.91 -12.94 11.17
C LEU A 383 -4.59 -11.94 12.27
N GLY A 384 -4.31 -12.40 13.50
CA GLY A 384 -3.92 -11.49 14.59
C GLY A 384 -2.66 -10.69 14.26
N ARG A 385 -1.71 -11.30 13.55
CA ARG A 385 -0.51 -10.59 13.06
C ARG A 385 -0.84 -9.54 11.99
N LEU A 386 -1.69 -9.88 11.02
CA LEU A 386 -2.14 -8.93 10.00
C LEU A 386 -2.89 -7.75 10.65
N HIS A 387 -3.82 -8.04 11.57
CA HIS A 387 -4.64 -7.04 12.26
C HIS A 387 -3.78 -6.11 13.14
N GLN A 388 -2.73 -6.61 13.79
CA GLN A 388 -1.75 -5.79 14.53
C GLN A 388 -1.01 -4.78 13.64
N GLN A 389 -0.90 -5.06 12.34
CA GLN A 389 -0.33 -4.15 11.34
C GLN A 389 -1.42 -3.36 10.58
N CYS A 390 -2.65 -3.37 11.09
CA CYS A 390 -3.84 -2.76 10.51
C CYS A 390 -4.19 -3.29 9.11
N VAL A 391 -3.79 -4.53 8.79
CA VAL A 391 -4.12 -5.19 7.51
C VAL A 391 -5.30 -6.13 7.70
N ILE A 392 -6.37 -5.92 6.93
CA ILE A 392 -7.56 -6.77 6.88
C ILE A 392 -7.51 -7.57 5.57
N HIS A 393 -7.60 -8.90 5.64
CA HIS A 393 -7.36 -9.78 4.48
C HIS A 393 -8.54 -9.81 3.49
N ARG A 394 -9.78 -9.82 3.99
CA ARG A 394 -11.06 -9.77 3.24
C ARG A 394 -11.44 -10.97 2.37
N ASP A 395 -10.60 -11.99 2.23
CA ASP A 395 -10.90 -13.18 1.42
C ASP A 395 -10.41 -14.48 2.08
N ILE A 396 -10.68 -14.61 3.38
CA ILE A 396 -10.41 -15.84 4.12
C ILE A 396 -11.39 -16.93 3.71
N LYS A 397 -10.88 -17.98 3.07
CA LYS A 397 -11.63 -19.15 2.58
C LYS A 397 -10.71 -20.33 2.38
N PRO A 398 -11.19 -21.59 2.33
CA PRO A 398 -10.33 -22.76 2.15
C PRO A 398 -9.37 -22.69 0.95
N ALA A 399 -9.74 -21.97 -0.13
CA ALA A 399 -8.90 -21.85 -1.32
C ALA A 399 -7.67 -20.95 -1.11
N ASN A 400 -7.70 -20.06 -0.11
CA ASN A 400 -6.59 -19.17 0.24
C ASN A 400 -5.83 -19.64 1.49
N LEU A 401 -6.14 -20.84 2.01
CA LEU A 401 -5.43 -21.46 3.14
C LEU A 401 -4.62 -22.64 2.62
N HIS A 402 -3.31 -22.47 2.50
CA HIS A 402 -2.40 -23.50 2.00
C HIS A 402 -1.80 -24.32 3.14
N GLN A 403 -2.09 -25.62 3.17
CA GLN A 403 -1.48 -26.53 4.13
C GLN A 403 -0.19 -27.08 3.55
N GLY A 404 0.94 -26.61 4.08
CA GLY A 404 2.25 -27.12 3.70
C GLY A 404 2.49 -28.54 4.21
N VAL A 405 3.31 -29.30 3.48
CA VAL A 405 3.79 -30.63 3.92
C VAL A 405 4.66 -30.57 5.18
N ASP A 406 5.17 -29.39 5.51
CA ASP A 406 5.88 -29.06 6.75
C ASP A 406 4.93 -28.89 7.95
N GLY A 407 3.62 -28.98 7.74
CA GLY A 407 2.60 -28.80 8.78
C GLY A 407 2.21 -27.34 9.02
N VAL A 408 2.86 -26.40 8.35
CA VAL A 408 2.59 -24.95 8.50
C VAL A 408 1.53 -24.52 7.50
N LEU A 409 0.45 -23.92 8.03
CA LEU A 409 -0.59 -23.29 7.23
C LEU A 409 -0.17 -21.87 6.87
N ARG A 410 -0.32 -21.52 5.58
CA ARG A 410 0.02 -20.21 5.04
C ARG A 410 -1.19 -19.56 4.39
N LEU A 411 -1.37 -18.27 4.66
CA LEU A 411 -2.35 -17.44 3.96
C LEU A 411 -1.82 -17.10 2.56
N LEU A 412 -2.69 -17.24 1.57
CA LEU A 412 -2.45 -16.86 0.19
C LEU A 412 -3.31 -15.66 -0.19
N ASP A 413 -2.87 -14.93 -1.21
CA ASP A 413 -3.63 -13.88 -1.91
C ASP A 413 -4.03 -12.66 -1.06
N LEU A 414 -3.20 -11.63 -1.13
CA LEU A 414 -3.47 -10.32 -0.50
C LEU A 414 -4.06 -9.30 -1.49
N GLY A 415 -4.50 -9.71 -2.68
CA GLY A 415 -4.90 -8.79 -3.75
C GLY A 415 -6.10 -7.89 -3.42
N VAL A 416 -6.96 -8.31 -2.49
CA VAL A 416 -8.12 -7.53 -2.03
C VAL A 416 -8.00 -7.03 -0.59
N ALA A 417 -6.87 -7.29 0.07
CA ALA A 417 -6.64 -6.88 1.45
C ALA A 417 -6.54 -5.35 1.58
N LEU A 418 -6.80 -4.81 2.77
CA LEU A 418 -6.75 -3.37 3.04
C LEU A 418 -5.84 -3.07 4.23
N SER A 419 -5.03 -2.01 4.13
CA SER A 419 -4.16 -1.50 5.20
C SER A 419 -4.49 -0.06 5.61
N GLY A 420 -5.49 0.56 4.98
CA GLY A 420 -5.91 1.95 5.19
C GLY A 420 -5.14 2.98 4.37
N ARG A 421 -4.15 2.54 3.59
CA ARG A 421 -3.30 3.38 2.73
C ARG A 421 -3.69 3.32 1.25
N GLU A 422 -4.69 2.51 0.93
CA GLU A 422 -5.18 2.31 -0.43
C GLU A 422 -6.12 3.46 -0.87
N PRO A 423 -6.22 3.73 -2.19
CA PRO A 423 -7.18 4.68 -2.73
C PRO A 423 -8.61 4.39 -2.27
N GLU A 424 -9.43 5.44 -2.12
CA GLU A 424 -10.82 5.30 -1.65
C GLU A 424 -11.66 4.34 -2.50
N ALA A 425 -11.43 4.32 -3.82
CA ALA A 425 -12.10 3.38 -4.74
C ALA A 425 -11.83 1.91 -4.37
N MET A 426 -10.60 1.56 -4.02
CA MET A 426 -10.21 0.19 -3.61
C MET A 426 -10.75 -0.15 -2.21
N ARG A 427 -10.78 0.84 -1.30
CA ARG A 427 -11.37 0.68 0.04
C ARG A 427 -12.88 0.42 0.00
N LYS A 428 -13.59 1.01 -0.97
CA LYS A 428 -15.04 0.84 -1.16
C LYS A 428 -15.42 -0.32 -2.09
N LEU A 429 -14.47 -0.91 -2.81
CA LEU A 429 -14.74 -2.02 -3.70
C LEU A 429 -15.33 -3.20 -2.91
N HIS A 430 -16.51 -3.68 -3.29
CA HIS A 430 -17.11 -4.87 -2.69
C HIS A 430 -16.44 -6.14 -3.25
N ALA A 431 -15.23 -6.43 -2.74
CA ALA A 431 -14.40 -7.56 -3.14
C ALA A 431 -14.38 -8.66 -2.06
N GLY A 432 -14.15 -9.90 -2.50
CA GLY A 432 -14.15 -11.11 -1.69
C GLY A 432 -15.12 -12.17 -2.22
N THR A 433 -15.05 -13.38 -1.68
CA THR A 433 -15.94 -14.48 -2.09
C THR A 433 -17.31 -14.33 -1.41
N PRO A 434 -18.43 -14.17 -2.15
CA PRO A 434 -19.71 -13.74 -1.58
C PRO A 434 -20.23 -14.58 -0.40
N SER A 435 -19.97 -15.89 -0.42
CA SER A 435 -20.41 -16.82 0.64
C SER A 435 -19.67 -16.66 1.98
N PHE A 436 -18.56 -15.91 2.00
CA PHE A 436 -17.72 -15.68 3.18
C PHE A 436 -17.81 -14.23 3.70
N ILE A 437 -18.47 -13.33 2.95
CA ILE A 437 -18.63 -11.92 3.31
C ILE A 437 -19.67 -11.77 4.41
N ASN A 438 -19.35 -11.07 5.49
CA ASN A 438 -20.23 -10.90 6.65
C ASN A 438 -21.48 -10.02 6.36
N PRO A 439 -22.56 -10.15 7.16
CA PRO A 439 -23.88 -9.59 6.84
C PRO A 439 -23.92 -8.07 6.64
N GLU A 440 -23.26 -7.30 7.49
CA GLU A 440 -23.28 -5.83 7.48
C GLU A 440 -22.64 -5.22 6.23
N GLN A 441 -21.75 -5.94 5.56
CA GLN A 441 -21.22 -5.52 4.25
C GLN A 441 -22.29 -5.62 3.14
N TRP A 442 -23.33 -6.42 3.35
CA TRP A 442 -24.50 -6.53 2.46
C TRP A 442 -25.66 -5.61 2.89
N GLY A 443 -25.42 -4.68 3.82
CA GLY A 443 -26.45 -3.78 4.36
C GLY A 443 -27.40 -4.44 5.37
N TYR A 444 -27.13 -5.68 5.79
CA TYR A 444 -27.96 -6.33 6.81
C TYR A 444 -27.70 -5.73 8.20
N SER A 445 -28.76 -5.30 8.88
CA SER A 445 -28.71 -4.93 10.29
C SER A 445 -29.70 -5.77 11.11
N ALA A 446 -29.30 -6.15 12.33
CA ALA A 446 -30.20 -6.84 13.26
C ALA A 446 -31.45 -6.03 13.61
N THR A 447 -31.42 -4.70 13.41
CA THR A 447 -32.54 -3.79 13.67
C THR A 447 -33.28 -3.30 12.41
N ALA A 448 -32.72 -3.52 11.21
CA ALA A 448 -33.33 -3.11 9.95
C ALA A 448 -32.86 -4.02 8.79
N ALA A 449 -33.81 -4.46 7.96
CA ALA A 449 -33.51 -5.33 6.81
C ALA A 449 -32.62 -4.64 5.74
N ASP A 450 -32.70 -3.30 5.66
CA ASP A 450 -31.95 -2.47 4.73
C ASP A 450 -31.28 -1.32 5.51
N GLY A 451 -30.01 -1.51 5.90
CA GLY A 451 -29.13 -0.50 6.48
C GLY A 451 -28.02 -0.09 5.52
N PRO A 452 -27.25 0.98 5.82
CA PRO A 452 -26.07 1.30 5.04
C PRO A 452 -25.05 0.16 5.13
N GLU A 453 -24.40 -0.15 4.01
CA GLU A 453 -23.29 -1.11 3.99
C GLU A 453 -22.14 -0.61 4.87
N GLU A 454 -21.63 -1.47 5.75
CA GLU A 454 -20.44 -1.19 6.55
C GLU A 454 -19.18 -1.60 5.78
N LEU A 455 -18.09 -0.84 5.97
CA LEU A 455 -16.78 -1.21 5.44
C LEU A 455 -16.22 -2.45 6.20
N PRO A 456 -15.41 -3.28 5.53
CA PRO A 456 -14.77 -4.42 6.18
C PRO A 456 -13.85 -3.96 7.32
N ASP A 457 -13.81 -4.75 8.38
CA ASP A 457 -12.92 -4.57 9.52
C ASP A 457 -12.32 -5.91 9.97
N ALA A 458 -11.59 -5.92 11.10
CA ALA A 458 -11.01 -7.16 11.64
C ALA A 458 -12.07 -8.26 11.87
N GLN A 459 -13.30 -7.90 12.26
CA GLN A 459 -14.37 -8.87 12.49
C GLN A 459 -14.93 -9.49 11.20
N SER A 460 -14.66 -8.87 10.04
CA SER A 460 -14.93 -9.48 8.73
C SER A 460 -14.09 -10.73 8.52
N ASP A 461 -12.78 -10.65 8.77
CA ASP A 461 -11.88 -11.81 8.64
C ASP A 461 -12.23 -12.91 9.65
N LEU A 462 -12.62 -12.54 10.87
CA LEU A 462 -13.03 -13.50 11.91
C LEU A 462 -14.33 -14.21 11.55
N PHE A 463 -15.28 -13.50 10.93
CA PHE A 463 -16.50 -14.11 10.41
C PHE A 463 -16.16 -15.10 9.29
N ALA A 464 -15.33 -14.71 8.33
CA ALA A 464 -14.92 -15.55 7.21
C ALA A 464 -14.13 -16.80 7.68
N LEU A 465 -13.30 -16.67 8.72
CA LEU A 465 -12.67 -17.81 9.40
C LEU A 465 -13.71 -18.71 10.10
N GLY A 466 -14.73 -18.13 10.73
CA GLY A 466 -15.85 -18.88 11.28
C GLY A 466 -16.62 -19.69 10.23
N VAL A 467 -16.88 -19.09 9.07
CA VAL A 467 -17.51 -19.76 7.91
C VAL A 467 -16.61 -20.89 7.40
N THR A 468 -15.31 -20.64 7.29
CA THR A 468 -14.32 -21.64 6.88
C THR A 468 -14.27 -22.82 7.85
N LEU A 469 -14.20 -22.56 9.16
CA LEU A 469 -14.20 -23.61 10.18
C LEU A 469 -15.50 -24.42 10.17
N TYR A 470 -16.65 -23.76 10.00
CA TYR A 470 -17.94 -24.42 9.83
C TYR A 470 -17.92 -25.39 8.64
N GLN A 471 -17.38 -24.94 7.50
CA GLN A 471 -17.28 -25.76 6.28
C GLN A 471 -16.34 -26.94 6.46
N LEU A 472 -15.18 -26.77 7.11
CA LEU A 472 -14.26 -27.88 7.37
C LEU A 472 -14.90 -28.95 8.26
N LEU A 473 -15.70 -28.55 9.26
CA LEU A 473 -16.35 -29.48 10.19
C LEU A 473 -17.58 -30.19 9.59
N THR A 474 -18.32 -29.53 8.69
CA THR A 474 -19.65 -30.00 8.26
C THR A 474 -19.79 -30.26 6.76
N THR A 475 -18.77 -29.88 5.97
CA THR A 475 -18.78 -29.82 4.50
C THR A 475 -19.94 -29.00 3.91
N ARG A 476 -20.52 -28.08 4.70
CA ARG A 476 -21.63 -27.20 4.30
C ARG A 476 -21.29 -25.76 4.69
N LEU A 477 -21.94 -24.79 4.08
CA LEU A 477 -21.85 -23.39 4.51
C LEU A 477 -22.93 -23.07 5.55
N PRO A 478 -22.66 -22.19 6.54
CA PRO A 478 -23.61 -21.87 7.61
C PRO A 478 -24.89 -21.21 7.10
N TYR A 479 -24.78 -20.42 6.04
CA TYR A 479 -25.90 -19.67 5.42
C TYR A 479 -26.23 -20.12 3.99
N GLY A 480 -25.61 -21.21 3.52
CA GLY A 480 -25.69 -21.65 2.13
C GLY A 480 -24.79 -20.85 1.18
N GLU A 481 -24.80 -21.23 -0.09
CA GLU A 481 -24.02 -20.56 -1.14
C GLU A 481 -24.68 -19.25 -1.56
N VAL A 482 -23.86 -18.23 -1.75
CA VAL A 482 -24.23 -16.93 -2.30
C VAL A 482 -23.53 -16.78 -3.65
N LEU A 483 -24.31 -16.56 -4.71
CA LEU A 483 -23.77 -16.32 -6.05
C LEU A 483 -23.31 -14.86 -6.18
N PRO A 484 -22.34 -14.54 -7.07
CA PRO A 484 -21.76 -13.19 -7.20
C PRO A 484 -22.76 -12.06 -7.46
N TYR A 485 -23.90 -12.36 -8.08
CA TYR A 485 -24.96 -11.39 -8.40
C TYR A 485 -26.10 -11.40 -7.37
N GLN A 486 -25.95 -12.12 -6.26
CA GLN A 486 -26.95 -12.23 -5.21
C GLN A 486 -26.47 -11.54 -3.93
N VAL A 487 -27.40 -10.92 -3.22
CA VAL A 487 -27.17 -10.41 -1.86
C VAL A 487 -27.21 -11.58 -0.89
N GLY A 488 -26.29 -11.58 0.08
CA GLY A 488 -26.26 -12.59 1.16
C GLY A 488 -27.59 -12.65 1.93
N ARG A 489 -28.14 -13.86 2.09
CA ARG A 489 -29.47 -14.08 2.70
C ARG A 489 -29.37 -14.59 4.13
N TYR A 490 -29.29 -13.67 5.10
CA TYR A 490 -29.13 -13.97 6.53
C TYR A 490 -30.45 -14.14 7.31
N TYR A 491 -31.42 -14.84 6.73
CA TYR A 491 -32.78 -14.93 7.30
C TYR A 491 -32.90 -15.83 8.53
N ARG A 492 -32.01 -16.83 8.67
CA ARG A 492 -32.08 -17.83 9.74
C ARG A 492 -30.76 -17.93 10.49
N ASP A 493 -30.82 -18.35 11.75
CA ASP A 493 -29.61 -18.71 12.49
C ASP A 493 -29.00 -20.00 11.90
N PRO A 494 -27.66 -20.12 11.87
CA PRO A 494 -26.99 -21.29 11.35
C PRO A 494 -27.23 -22.50 12.26
N VAL A 495 -27.26 -23.69 11.64
CA VAL A 495 -27.42 -24.95 12.37
C VAL A 495 -26.14 -25.26 13.13
N ALA A 496 -26.21 -25.68 14.39
CA ALA A 496 -25.01 -26.05 15.14
C ALA A 496 -24.23 -27.19 14.43
N PRO A 497 -22.90 -27.09 14.27
CA PRO A 497 -22.08 -28.11 13.63
C PRO A 497 -22.32 -29.53 14.16
N SER A 498 -22.44 -29.70 15.48
CA SER A 498 -22.71 -31.00 16.14
C SER A 498 -24.01 -31.69 15.70
N ARG A 499 -24.97 -30.95 15.14
CA ARG A 499 -26.21 -31.52 14.59
C ARG A 499 -26.04 -32.12 13.21
N ILE A 500 -25.00 -31.70 12.48
CA ILE A 500 -24.65 -32.21 11.15
C ILE A 500 -23.57 -33.29 11.27
N SER A 501 -22.58 -33.05 12.14
CA SER A 501 -21.43 -33.90 12.41
C SER A 501 -21.34 -34.19 13.92
N PRO A 502 -21.93 -35.30 14.42
CA PRO A 502 -22.02 -35.62 15.85
C PRO A 502 -20.70 -35.74 16.60
N GLU A 503 -19.59 -35.93 15.89
CA GLU A 503 -18.23 -35.93 16.43
C GLU A 503 -17.76 -34.56 16.91
N VAL A 504 -18.43 -33.48 16.49
CA VAL A 504 -18.08 -32.12 16.89
C VAL A 504 -18.52 -31.86 18.33
N PRO A 505 -17.61 -31.50 19.23
CA PRO A 505 -17.96 -31.24 20.62
C PRO A 505 -18.72 -29.91 20.77
N ILE A 506 -19.65 -29.87 21.73
CA ILE A 506 -20.55 -28.72 21.95
C ILE A 506 -19.80 -27.40 22.21
N TRP A 507 -18.63 -27.44 22.85
CA TRP A 507 -17.85 -26.22 23.07
C TRP A 507 -17.38 -25.58 21.76
N LEU A 508 -17.15 -26.39 20.71
CA LEU A 508 -16.76 -25.90 19.39
C LEU A 508 -17.95 -25.31 18.63
N ASP A 509 -19.18 -25.83 18.85
CA ASP A 509 -20.39 -25.17 18.36
C ASP A 509 -20.46 -23.73 18.85
N HIS A 510 -20.16 -23.48 20.13
CA HIS A 510 -20.24 -22.13 20.70
C HIS A 510 -19.27 -21.16 20.03
N ILE A 511 -18.04 -21.61 19.74
CA ILE A 511 -17.04 -20.78 19.07
C ILE A 511 -17.46 -20.51 17.63
N VAL A 512 -17.83 -21.55 16.87
CA VAL A 512 -18.24 -21.41 15.47
C VAL A 512 -19.45 -20.51 15.36
N LEU A 513 -20.50 -20.76 16.14
CA LEU A 513 -21.74 -19.96 16.11
C LEU A 513 -21.53 -18.53 16.60
N LYS A 514 -20.60 -18.29 17.54
CA LYS A 514 -20.20 -16.92 17.92
C LYS A 514 -19.48 -16.23 16.77
N ALA A 515 -18.53 -16.90 16.10
CA ALA A 515 -17.78 -16.33 14.98
C ALA A 515 -18.67 -15.99 13.78
N VAL A 516 -19.67 -16.83 13.46
CA VAL A 516 -20.60 -16.59 12.34
C VAL A 516 -21.87 -15.85 12.76
N ALA A 517 -21.92 -15.20 13.93
CA ALA A 517 -23.13 -14.53 14.38
C ALA A 517 -23.55 -13.39 13.43
N ARG A 518 -24.86 -13.30 13.14
CA ARG A 518 -25.43 -12.27 12.26
C ARG A 518 -25.23 -10.85 12.80
N ASP A 519 -25.39 -10.69 14.11
CA ASP A 519 -25.13 -9.42 14.80
C ASP A 519 -23.64 -9.32 15.11
N LYS A 520 -22.98 -8.31 14.52
CA LYS A 520 -21.56 -8.00 14.71
C LYS A 520 -21.16 -7.93 16.17
N ARG A 521 -21.99 -7.33 17.03
CA ARG A 521 -21.72 -7.18 18.47
C ARG A 521 -21.68 -8.48 19.25
N LYS A 522 -22.13 -9.59 18.65
CA LYS A 522 -22.09 -10.92 19.25
C LYS A 522 -20.85 -11.72 18.80
N ARG A 523 -20.07 -11.22 17.85
CA ARG A 523 -18.85 -11.89 17.35
C ARG A 523 -17.67 -11.67 18.29
N PHE A 524 -16.55 -12.31 17.95
CA PHE A 524 -15.26 -12.01 18.54
C PHE A 524 -14.79 -10.64 18.07
N GLU A 525 -14.25 -9.83 18.98
CA GLU A 525 -13.77 -8.49 18.66
C GLU A 525 -12.37 -8.52 18.03
N THR A 526 -11.54 -9.49 18.43
CA THR A 526 -10.13 -9.60 18.02
C THR A 526 -9.75 -11.04 17.68
N ALA A 527 -8.72 -11.20 16.84
CA ALA A 527 -8.18 -12.51 16.49
C ALA A 527 -7.57 -13.23 17.71
N GLU A 528 -6.99 -12.49 18.65
CA GLU A 528 -6.46 -13.00 19.91
C GLU A 528 -7.55 -13.58 20.80
N GLU A 529 -8.73 -12.95 20.85
CA GLU A 529 -9.90 -13.48 21.57
C GLU A 529 -10.36 -14.82 20.96
N LEU A 530 -10.47 -14.89 19.63
CA LEU A 530 -10.84 -16.11 18.92
C LEU A 530 -9.77 -17.21 19.12
N LEU A 531 -8.49 -16.87 18.98
CA LEU A 531 -7.38 -17.80 19.18
C LEU A 531 -7.40 -18.39 20.58
N LEU A 532 -7.56 -17.55 21.60
CA LEU A 532 -7.66 -17.98 23.00
C LEU A 532 -8.84 -18.93 23.21
N ALA A 533 -9.98 -18.65 22.58
CA ALA A 533 -11.15 -19.51 22.64
C ALA A 533 -10.90 -20.88 21.96
N LEU A 534 -10.23 -20.91 20.80
CA LEU A 534 -9.86 -22.14 20.11
C LEU A 534 -8.89 -22.99 20.93
N GLU A 535 -7.86 -22.38 21.53
CA GLU A 535 -6.84 -23.08 22.32
C GLU A 535 -7.37 -23.61 23.67
N ARG A 536 -8.24 -22.83 24.34
CA ARG A 536 -8.72 -23.17 25.68
C ARG A 536 -10.10 -23.80 25.71
N GLY A 537 -10.83 -23.82 24.59
CA GLY A 537 -12.26 -24.16 24.54
C GLY A 537 -12.62 -25.51 25.18
N ALA A 538 -11.75 -26.52 25.04
CA ALA A 538 -11.95 -27.82 25.67
C ALA A 538 -11.86 -27.79 27.22
N SER A 539 -11.01 -26.91 27.77
CA SER A 539 -10.78 -26.77 29.22
C SER A 539 -11.64 -25.69 29.87
N ARG A 540 -12.05 -24.69 29.10
CA ARG A 540 -12.83 -23.52 29.52
C ARG A 540 -13.83 -23.18 28.41
N PRO A 541 -14.95 -23.92 28.33
CA PRO A 541 -15.94 -23.70 27.29
C PRO A 541 -16.59 -22.32 27.45
N LEU A 542 -16.82 -21.65 26.32
CA LEU A 542 -17.64 -20.43 26.31
C LEU A 542 -19.07 -20.76 26.76
N THR A 543 -19.72 -19.82 27.43
CA THR A 543 -21.15 -19.91 27.73
C THR A 543 -21.94 -20.03 26.43
N ALA A 544 -22.95 -20.90 26.42
CA ALA A 544 -23.81 -21.08 25.25
C ALA A 544 -24.37 -19.73 24.78
N PRO A 545 -24.35 -19.44 23.46
CA PRO A 545 -25.01 -18.26 22.92
C PRO A 545 -26.47 -18.22 23.37
N GLN A 546 -26.96 -17.07 23.83
CA GLN A 546 -28.37 -16.94 24.22
C GLN A 546 -29.27 -17.33 23.05
N ALA A 547 -30.27 -18.17 23.30
CA ALA A 547 -31.17 -18.63 22.27
C ALA A 547 -31.97 -17.44 21.70
N SER A 548 -31.77 -17.14 20.42
CA SER A 548 -32.62 -16.18 19.71
C SER A 548 -34.09 -16.61 19.79
N PRO A 549 -35.04 -15.70 20.08
CA PRO A 549 -36.47 -15.98 20.04
C PRO A 549 -36.90 -16.64 18.72
N LEU A 550 -37.90 -17.54 18.75
CA LEU A 550 -38.33 -18.30 17.57
C LEU A 550 -38.66 -17.40 16.36
N LEU A 551 -39.28 -16.24 16.59
CA LEU A 551 -39.56 -15.24 15.55
C LEU A 551 -38.31 -14.70 14.86
N GLN A 552 -37.18 -14.57 15.59
CA GLN A 552 -35.92 -14.08 15.05
C GLN A 552 -35.10 -15.20 14.38
N ARG A 553 -35.33 -16.47 14.77
CA ARG A 553 -34.65 -17.65 14.20
C ARG A 553 -35.18 -18.06 12.83
N ASP A 554 -36.50 -18.04 12.66
CA ASP A 554 -37.15 -18.28 11.36
C ASP A 554 -38.43 -17.43 11.29
N PRO A 555 -38.39 -16.26 10.62
CA PRO A 555 -39.57 -15.38 10.54
C PRO A 555 -40.76 -16.04 9.83
N THR A 556 -40.52 -17.11 9.05
CA THR A 556 -41.59 -17.90 8.40
C THR A 556 -42.20 -18.97 9.30
N ALA A 557 -41.64 -19.24 10.47
CA ALA A 557 -42.11 -20.31 11.36
C ALA A 557 -43.54 -20.07 11.85
N LEU A 558 -43.90 -18.82 12.17
CA LEU A 558 -45.24 -18.45 12.59
C LEU A 558 -46.27 -18.68 11.48
N TRP A 559 -45.91 -18.36 10.23
CA TRP A 559 -46.75 -18.61 9.06
C TRP A 559 -46.89 -20.10 8.74
N LYS A 560 -45.82 -20.88 8.88
CA LYS A 560 -45.88 -22.35 8.74
C LYS A 560 -46.78 -22.98 9.81
N LEU A 561 -46.70 -22.50 11.05
CA LEU A 561 -47.58 -22.92 12.13
C LEU A 561 -49.03 -22.55 11.84
N ALA A 562 -49.29 -21.30 11.43
CA ALA A 562 -50.63 -20.83 11.08
C ALA A 562 -51.23 -21.64 9.91
N LEU A 563 -50.42 -21.93 8.89
CA LEU A 563 -50.81 -22.81 7.78
C LEU A 563 -51.13 -24.22 8.28
N GLY A 564 -50.28 -24.81 9.12
CA GLY A 564 -50.50 -26.13 9.70
C GLY A 564 -51.77 -26.22 10.55
N VAL A 565 -52.02 -25.21 11.38
CA VAL A 565 -53.26 -25.08 12.17
C VAL A 565 -54.48 -24.92 11.27
N SER A 566 -54.39 -24.09 10.24
CA SER A 566 -55.48 -23.91 9.27
C SER A 566 -55.77 -25.21 8.52
N LEU A 567 -54.73 -25.93 8.08
CA LEU A 567 -54.88 -27.22 7.40
C LEU A 567 -55.56 -28.26 8.31
N LEU A 568 -55.13 -28.35 9.57
CA LEU A 568 -55.72 -29.24 10.56
C LEU A 568 -57.19 -28.88 10.84
N PHE A 569 -57.49 -27.60 10.99
CA PHE A 569 -58.86 -27.11 11.20
C PHE A 569 -59.78 -27.43 10.01
N ASN A 570 -59.30 -27.22 8.78
CA ASN A 570 -60.04 -27.58 7.58
C ASN A 570 -60.25 -29.09 7.46
N LEU A 571 -59.24 -29.90 7.79
CA LEU A 571 -59.38 -31.37 7.84
C LEU A 571 -60.43 -31.81 8.87
N LEU A 572 -60.45 -31.19 10.05
CA LEU A 572 -61.46 -31.45 11.07
C LEU A 572 -62.87 -31.04 10.62
N LEU A 573 -63.01 -29.91 9.93
CA LEU A 573 -64.29 -29.48 9.36
C LEU A 573 -64.78 -30.45 8.28
N VAL A 574 -63.90 -30.89 7.39
CA VAL A 574 -64.24 -31.89 6.36
C VAL A 574 -64.65 -33.21 7.01
N TYR A 575 -63.91 -33.66 8.03
CA TYR A 575 -64.27 -34.86 8.80
C TYR A 575 -65.64 -34.70 9.48
N TRP A 576 -65.88 -33.54 10.11
CA TRP A 576 -67.16 -33.23 10.75
C TRP A 576 -68.32 -33.27 9.76
N LEU A 577 -68.13 -32.71 8.57
CA LEU A 577 -69.14 -32.65 7.51
C LEU A 577 -69.42 -34.00 6.85
N LEU A 578 -68.42 -34.91 6.82
CA LEU A 578 -68.54 -36.23 6.21
C LEU A 578 -69.06 -37.31 7.19
N PHE A 579 -68.77 -37.19 8.49
CA PHE A 579 -68.94 -38.32 9.43
C PHE A 579 -69.82 -38.03 10.65
N LEU A 580 -70.26 -36.79 10.91
CA LEU A 580 -71.24 -36.54 11.96
C LEU A 580 -72.68 -36.47 11.41
N PRO A 581 -73.65 -37.08 12.11
CA PRO A 581 -75.06 -37.05 11.69
C PRO A 581 -75.60 -35.62 11.75
N LYS A 582 -76.36 -35.25 10.72
CA LYS A 582 -76.98 -33.92 10.55
C LYS A 582 -77.97 -33.59 11.65
#